data_AF-A0A426TV13-F1
#
_entry.id   AF-A0A426TV13-F1
#
_cell.length_a   1.000
_cell.length_b   1.000
_cell.length_c   1.000
_cell.angle_alpha   90.00
_cell.angle_beta   90.00
_cell.angle_gamma   90.00
#
_symmetry.space_group_name_H-M   'P 1'
#
loop_
_entity.id
_entity.type
_entity.pdbx_description
1 polymer ?
#
loop_
_entity_poly.entity_id
_entity_poly.type
_entity_poly.pdbx_seq_one_letter_code
_entity_poly.pdbx_strand_id
1 'polypeptide(L)'
;MSTTLAYVPPIVSASPTADVFASVAHMLAETLRIEPPPYRAWAMPAERARMPIGSYLLGHGYIRPNQLVQALSIQQQAAPGEHRMLLGDVMVARSLISPRVLATMLAVQLMDRLVDPTPFQPVRLGEHLVSRGLIKPRHLAGVLQLQSWLRSQGYAVQLGTLLVQQNLVHMRHVEEIVAQERSRQVE
;
A
#
# COMPACT_ATOMS: atom_id res chain seq x y z
N MET A 1 53.49 25.48 -13.17
CA MET A 1 52.05 25.78 -13.04
C MET A 1 51.34 24.45 -12.81
N SER A 2 50.94 24.19 -11.56
CA SER A 2 50.35 22.90 -11.16
C SER A 2 48.83 23.03 -11.17
N THR A 3 48.18 22.30 -12.07
CA THR A 3 46.72 22.26 -12.18
C THR A 3 46.17 21.20 -11.22
N THR A 4 45.65 21.64 -10.08
CA THR A 4 44.93 20.77 -9.13
C THR A 4 43.57 20.41 -9.73
N LEU A 5 43.42 19.17 -10.19
CA LEU A 5 42.13 18.60 -10.59
C LEU A 5 41.26 18.39 -9.34
N ALA A 6 40.16 19.14 -9.24
CA ALA A 6 39.15 18.94 -8.22
C ALA A 6 38.46 17.58 -8.43
N TYR A 7 38.60 16.68 -7.47
CA TYR A 7 37.84 15.44 -7.43
C TYR A 7 36.36 15.77 -7.20
N VAL A 8 35.54 15.57 -8.23
CA VAL A 8 34.08 15.59 -8.11
C VAL A 8 33.66 14.15 -7.77
N PRO A 9 33.17 13.87 -6.54
CA PRO A 9 32.69 12.53 -6.22
C PRO A 9 31.51 12.17 -7.13
N PRO A 10 31.40 10.89 -7.55
CA PRO A 10 30.25 10.45 -8.31
C PRO A 10 28.98 10.68 -7.49
N ILE A 11 27.98 11.33 -8.11
CA ILE A 11 26.63 11.42 -7.56
C ILE A 11 26.06 10.00 -7.61
N VAL A 12 26.22 9.24 -6.52
CA VAL A 12 25.57 7.95 -6.34
C VAL A 12 24.08 8.23 -6.20
N SER A 13 23.34 8.11 -7.29
CA SER A 13 21.88 8.05 -7.22
C SER A 13 21.52 6.89 -6.30
N ALA A 14 20.89 7.19 -5.17
CA ALA A 14 20.38 6.16 -4.28
C ALA A 14 19.51 5.19 -5.11
N SER A 15 19.69 3.89 -4.90
CA SER A 15 18.85 2.90 -5.56
C SER A 15 17.38 3.23 -5.28
N PRO A 16 16.47 3.21 -6.28
CA PRO A 16 15.05 3.51 -6.10
C PRO A 16 14.42 2.75 -4.93
N THR A 17 14.94 1.56 -4.64
CA THR A 17 14.52 0.69 -3.54
C THR A 17 14.85 1.26 -2.15
N ALA A 18 15.99 1.94 -1.98
CA ALA A 18 16.39 2.52 -0.70
C ALA A 18 15.46 3.67 -0.28
N ASP A 19 15.06 4.49 -1.25
CA ASP A 19 14.11 5.59 -1.03
C ASP A 19 12.71 5.06 -0.66
N VAL A 20 12.27 3.99 -1.31
CA VAL A 20 11.02 3.29 -0.97
C VAL A 20 11.07 2.77 0.47
N PHE A 21 12.14 2.09 0.84
CA PHE A 21 12.32 1.55 2.19
C PHE A 21 12.29 2.64 3.26
N ALA A 22 13.09 3.70 3.09
CA ALA A 22 13.15 4.79 4.06
C ALA A 22 11.79 5.49 4.23
N SER A 23 11.07 5.69 3.12
CA SER A 23 9.72 6.29 3.12
C SER A 23 8.72 5.43 3.91
N VAL A 24 8.69 4.12 3.65
CA VAL A 24 7.78 3.19 4.33
C VAL A 24 8.15 3.00 5.80
N ALA A 25 9.45 2.91 6.12
CA ALA A 25 9.94 2.84 7.48
C ALA A 25 9.53 4.07 8.31
N HIS A 26 9.66 5.27 7.74
CA HIS A 26 9.22 6.50 8.39
C HIS A 26 7.69 6.51 8.63
N MET A 27 6.90 6.11 7.64
CA MET A 27 5.44 6.01 7.80
C MET A 27 5.05 5.01 8.89
N LEU A 28 5.72 3.85 8.93
CA LEU A 28 5.45 2.83 9.93
C LEU A 28 5.81 3.34 11.33
N ALA A 29 7.00 3.93 11.50
CA ALA A 29 7.43 4.52 12.76
C ALA A 29 6.45 5.58 13.26
N GLU A 30 6.00 6.47 12.36
CA GLU A 30 5.04 7.51 12.71
C GLU A 30 3.66 6.94 13.08
N THR A 31 3.20 5.91 12.36
CA THR A 31 1.93 5.25 12.67
C THR A 31 1.98 4.55 14.03
N LEU A 32 3.08 3.84 14.32
CA LEU A 32 3.28 3.21 15.64
C LEU A 32 3.34 4.23 16.78
N ARG A 33 3.81 5.45 16.50
CA ARG A 33 3.87 6.54 17.47
C ARG A 33 2.49 7.15 17.75
N ILE A 34 1.71 7.42 16.70
CA ILE A 34 0.39 8.06 16.83
C ILE A 34 -0.67 7.04 17.28
N GLU A 35 -0.65 5.85 16.69
CA GLU A 35 -1.65 4.80 16.88
C GLU A 35 -0.94 3.49 17.24
N PRO A 36 -0.44 3.35 18.48
CA PRO A 36 0.29 2.15 18.89
C PRO A 36 -0.61 0.91 18.81
N PRO A 37 -0.07 -0.27 18.43
CA PRO A 37 -0.85 -1.50 18.35
C PRO A 37 -1.45 -1.88 19.71
N PRO A 38 -2.77 -2.13 19.79
CA PRO A 38 -3.42 -2.46 21.06
C PRO A 38 -3.18 -3.92 21.50
N TYR A 39 -2.61 -4.76 20.64
CA TYR A 39 -2.41 -6.18 20.89
C TYR A 39 -0.95 -6.60 20.70
N ARG A 40 -0.63 -7.76 21.27
CA ARG A 40 0.66 -8.41 21.04
C ARG A 40 0.80 -8.80 19.57
N ALA A 41 1.92 -8.41 18.98
CA ALA A 41 2.34 -8.83 17.65
C ALA A 41 2.38 -10.36 17.53
N TRP A 42 1.87 -10.88 16.42
CA TRP A 42 1.99 -12.29 16.06
C TRP A 42 3.27 -12.54 15.28
N ALA A 43 3.86 -13.72 15.45
CA ALA A 43 5.04 -14.10 14.67
C ALA A 43 4.67 -14.16 13.18
N MET A 44 5.38 -13.38 12.36
CA MET A 44 5.26 -13.44 10.91
C MET A 44 6.33 -14.36 10.33
N PRO A 45 6.01 -15.19 9.32
CA PRO A 45 7.01 -15.96 8.61
C PRO A 45 8.02 -15.04 7.88
N ALA A 46 9.14 -15.62 7.44
CA ALA A 46 10.13 -14.89 6.66
C ALA A 46 9.59 -14.50 5.27
N GLU A 47 8.76 -15.34 4.66
CA GLU A 47 8.17 -15.13 3.33
C GLU A 47 6.93 -14.23 3.41
N ARG A 48 7.12 -12.92 3.57
CA ARG A 48 6.03 -11.96 3.81
C ARG A 48 5.39 -11.41 2.55
N ALA A 49 6.13 -11.34 1.44
CA ALA A 49 5.71 -10.68 0.21
C ALA A 49 4.35 -11.15 -0.33
N ARG A 50 4.04 -12.43 -0.15
CA ARG A 50 2.79 -13.05 -0.65
C ARG A 50 1.65 -13.06 0.37
N MET A 51 1.91 -12.65 1.60
CA MET A 51 0.89 -12.70 2.65
C MET A 51 -0.25 -11.69 2.37
N PRO A 52 -1.50 -12.03 2.71
CA PRO A 52 -2.62 -11.09 2.62
C PRO A 52 -2.51 -9.99 3.69
N ILE A 53 -3.23 -8.89 3.49
CA ILE A 53 -3.19 -7.72 4.40
C ILE A 53 -3.59 -8.07 5.84
N GLY A 54 -4.50 -9.04 6.02
CA GLY A 54 -4.90 -9.51 7.35
C GLY A 54 -3.71 -10.07 8.17
N SER A 55 -2.74 -10.69 7.50
CA SER A 55 -1.55 -11.22 8.17
C SER A 55 -0.60 -10.11 8.64
N TYR A 56 -0.48 -9.01 7.88
CA TYR A 56 0.29 -7.84 8.32
C TYR A 56 -0.36 -7.18 9.52
N LEU A 57 -1.68 -7.02 9.50
CA LEU A 57 -2.44 -6.45 10.61
C LEU A 57 -2.33 -7.29 11.90
N LEU A 58 -2.37 -8.62 11.79
CA LEU A 58 -2.10 -9.54 12.91
C LEU A 58 -0.65 -9.47 13.38
N GLY A 59 0.29 -9.53 12.44
CA GLY A 59 1.73 -9.53 12.69
C GLY A 59 2.19 -8.27 13.43
N HIS A 60 1.59 -7.13 13.12
CA HIS A 60 1.85 -5.86 13.80
C HIS A 60 0.98 -5.63 15.04
N GLY A 61 0.06 -6.53 15.40
CA GLY A 61 -0.75 -6.42 16.62
C GLY A 61 -1.92 -5.43 16.54
N TYR A 62 -2.34 -5.03 15.34
CA TYR A 62 -3.49 -4.11 15.17
C TYR A 62 -4.84 -4.81 15.28
N ILE A 63 -4.90 -6.11 14.96
CA ILE A 63 -6.10 -6.93 15.10
C ILE A 63 -5.79 -8.25 15.81
N ARG A 64 -6.82 -8.90 16.32
CA ARG A 64 -6.79 -10.27 16.86
C ARG A 64 -7.34 -11.28 15.85
N PRO A 65 -7.01 -12.58 15.97
CA PRO A 65 -7.51 -13.61 15.06
C PRO A 65 -9.04 -13.66 14.96
N ASN A 66 -9.75 -13.53 16.09
CA ASN A 66 -11.21 -13.51 16.11
C ASN A 66 -11.80 -12.30 15.36
N GLN A 67 -11.16 -11.13 15.42
CA GLN A 67 -11.57 -9.94 14.67
C GLN A 67 -11.36 -10.14 13.17
N LEU A 68 -10.25 -10.78 12.76
CA LEU A 68 -10.01 -11.13 11.36
C LEU A 68 -11.08 -12.09 10.83
N VAL A 69 -11.40 -13.14 11.59
CA VAL A 69 -12.46 -14.10 11.24
C VAL A 69 -13.80 -13.38 11.11
N GLN A 70 -14.17 -12.53 12.07
CA GLN A 70 -15.41 -11.76 12.01
C GLN A 70 -15.47 -10.85 10.76
N ALA A 71 -14.39 -10.15 10.45
CA ALA A 71 -14.32 -9.28 9.27
C ALA A 71 -14.45 -10.08 7.96
N LEU A 72 -13.83 -11.26 7.88
CA LEU A 72 -13.95 -12.17 6.74
C LEU A 72 -15.39 -12.70 6.60
N SER A 73 -16.05 -13.07 7.70
CA SER A 73 -17.45 -13.49 7.68
C SER A 73 -18.37 -12.40 7.17
N ILE A 74 -18.18 -11.15 7.63
CA ILE A 74 -18.94 -9.99 7.13
C ILE A 74 -18.69 -9.79 5.63
N GLN A 75 -17.43 -9.87 5.19
CA GLN A 75 -17.08 -9.72 3.79
C GLN A 75 -17.74 -10.80 2.90
N GLN A 76 -17.87 -12.03 3.39
CA GLN A 76 -18.51 -13.14 2.68
C GLN A 76 -20.03 -13.03 2.63
N GLN A 77 -20.64 -12.42 3.65
CA GLN A 77 -22.10 -12.24 3.74
C GLN A 77 -22.62 -11.08 2.88
N ALA A 78 -21.74 -10.18 2.41
CA ALA A 78 -22.13 -9.12 1.49
C ALA A 78 -22.74 -9.73 0.21
N ALA A 79 -23.98 -9.34 -0.11
CA ALA A 79 -24.77 -9.97 -1.16
C ALA A 79 -24.09 -9.85 -2.53
N PRO A 80 -24.20 -10.88 -3.40
CA PRO A 80 -23.77 -10.78 -4.79
C PRO A 80 -24.64 -9.73 -5.52
N GLY A 81 -24.16 -8.49 -5.59
CA GLY A 81 -24.88 -7.35 -6.17
C GLY A 81 -24.59 -6.03 -5.45
N GLU A 82 -24.27 -6.08 -4.15
CA GLU A 82 -23.68 -4.94 -3.45
C GLU A 82 -22.18 -4.85 -3.79
N HIS A 83 -21.65 -3.61 -3.81
CA HIS A 83 -20.23 -3.37 -4.06
C HIS A 83 -19.40 -4.19 -3.08
N ARG A 84 -18.79 -5.29 -3.54
CA ARG A 84 -18.02 -6.23 -2.71
C ARG A 84 -16.97 -5.46 -1.93
N MET A 85 -17.20 -5.32 -0.63
CA MET A 85 -16.29 -4.57 0.24
C MET A 85 -14.94 -5.28 0.32
N LEU A 86 -13.85 -4.50 0.26
CA LEU A 86 -12.52 -5.03 0.53
C LEU A 86 -12.39 -5.31 2.04
N LEU A 87 -11.60 -6.32 2.39
CA LEU A 87 -11.41 -6.71 3.80
C LEU A 87 -10.94 -5.52 4.66
N GLY A 88 -10.00 -4.72 4.14
CA GLY A 88 -9.52 -3.53 4.83
C GLY A 88 -10.63 -2.50 5.04
N ASP A 89 -11.50 -2.29 4.05
CA ASP A 89 -12.63 -1.36 4.15
C ASP A 89 -13.66 -1.86 5.18
N VAL A 90 -13.91 -3.18 5.26
CA VAL A 90 -14.75 -3.78 6.31
C VAL A 90 -14.15 -3.52 7.70
N MET A 91 -12.84 -3.68 7.87
CA MET A 91 -12.18 -3.44 9.14
C MET A 91 -12.24 -1.98 9.57
N VAL A 92 -12.08 -1.04 8.63
CA VAL A 92 -12.22 0.40 8.89
C VAL A 92 -13.68 0.76 9.23
N ALA A 93 -14.65 0.27 8.46
CA ALA A 93 -16.08 0.52 8.69
C ALA A 93 -16.57 -0.02 10.05
N ARG A 94 -15.94 -1.09 10.55
CA ARG A 94 -16.19 -1.66 11.89
C ARG A 94 -15.32 -1.04 12.99
N SER A 95 -14.56 0.01 12.67
CA SER A 95 -13.63 0.68 13.59
C SER A 95 -12.63 -0.26 14.26
N LEU A 96 -12.28 -1.38 13.59
CA LEU A 96 -11.27 -2.32 14.08
C LEU A 96 -9.87 -1.76 13.90
N ILE A 97 -9.67 -0.96 12.84
CA ILE A 97 -8.44 -0.22 12.53
C ILE A 97 -8.81 1.14 11.93
N SER A 98 -7.90 2.10 12.00
CA SER A 98 -8.07 3.38 11.29
C SER A 98 -7.70 3.27 9.81
N PRO A 99 -8.16 4.21 8.97
CA PRO A 99 -7.70 4.34 7.59
C PRO A 99 -6.17 4.52 7.48
N ARG A 100 -5.54 5.20 8.46
CA ARG A 100 -4.08 5.43 8.50
C ARG A 100 -3.33 4.12 8.71
N VAL A 101 -3.77 3.31 9.66
CA VAL A 101 -3.19 1.98 9.93
C VAL A 101 -3.31 1.11 8.68
N LEU A 102 -4.49 1.06 8.06
CA LEU A 102 -4.68 0.28 6.83
C LEU A 102 -3.73 0.72 5.70
N ALA A 103 -3.66 2.03 5.42
CA ALA A 103 -2.80 2.57 4.38
C ALA A 103 -1.31 2.28 4.63
N THR A 104 -0.88 2.38 5.89
CA THR A 104 0.50 2.09 6.29
C THR A 104 0.82 0.60 6.14
N MET A 105 -0.07 -0.29 6.55
CA MET A 105 0.14 -1.74 6.38
C MET A 105 0.14 -2.16 4.90
N LEU A 106 -0.66 -1.51 4.05
CA LEU A 106 -0.59 -1.72 2.60
C LEU A 106 0.75 -1.25 2.01
N ALA A 107 1.32 -0.16 2.52
CA ALA A 107 2.63 0.32 2.11
C ALA A 107 3.77 -0.61 2.57
N VAL A 108 3.69 -1.15 3.79
CA VAL A 108 4.61 -2.20 4.28
C VAL A 108 4.53 -3.44 3.41
N GLN A 109 3.31 -3.92 3.11
CA GLN A 109 3.11 -5.05 2.20
C GLN A 109 3.69 -4.79 0.81
N LEU A 110 3.53 -3.58 0.26
CA LEU A 110 4.12 -3.21 -1.02
C LEU A 110 5.65 -3.22 -0.97
N MET A 111 6.25 -2.68 0.09
CA MET A 111 7.70 -2.70 0.28
C MET A 111 8.24 -4.14 0.32
N ASP A 112 7.61 -5.01 1.11
CA ASP A 112 7.99 -6.42 1.22
C ASP A 112 7.91 -7.15 -0.13
N ARG A 113 6.95 -6.77 -1.01
CA ARG A 113 6.87 -7.31 -2.37
C ARG A 113 7.93 -6.76 -3.31
N LEU A 114 8.31 -5.49 -3.17
CA LEU A 114 9.32 -4.85 -4.02
C LEU A 114 10.74 -5.32 -3.71
N VAL A 115 11.00 -5.72 -2.47
CA VAL A 115 12.32 -6.23 -2.02
C VAL A 115 12.43 -7.75 -2.11
N ASP A 116 11.33 -8.46 -2.40
CA ASP A 116 11.33 -9.90 -2.58
C ASP A 116 12.20 -10.29 -3.80
N PRO A 117 13.04 -11.33 -3.70
CA PRO A 117 13.90 -11.74 -4.80
C PRO A 117 13.14 -12.40 -5.95
N THR A 118 11.88 -12.80 -5.76
CA THR A 118 11.06 -13.36 -6.84
C THR A 118 10.60 -12.24 -7.79
N PRO A 119 10.34 -12.55 -9.08
CA PRO A 119 9.93 -11.53 -10.04
C PRO A 119 8.68 -10.79 -9.57
N PHE A 120 8.85 -9.51 -9.22
CA PHE A 120 7.75 -8.66 -8.79
C PHE A 120 6.81 -8.39 -9.97
N GLN A 121 5.57 -8.90 -9.87
CA GLN A 121 4.51 -8.63 -10.81
C GLN A 121 3.48 -7.70 -10.14
N PRO A 122 3.51 -6.39 -10.43
CA PRO A 122 2.49 -5.48 -9.92
C PRO A 122 1.13 -5.91 -10.48
N VAL A 123 0.13 -6.03 -9.59
CA VAL A 123 -1.25 -6.43 -9.92
C VAL A 123 -2.20 -5.26 -9.77
N ARG A 124 -1.91 -4.34 -8.84
CA ARG A 124 -2.78 -3.19 -8.55
C ARG A 124 -2.22 -1.93 -9.16
N LEU A 125 -3.09 -1.00 -9.55
CA LEU A 125 -2.72 0.32 -10.09
C LEU A 125 -1.64 1.02 -9.25
N GLY A 126 -1.82 1.05 -7.92
CA GLY A 126 -0.84 1.67 -7.02
C GLY A 126 0.55 1.00 -7.06
N GLU A 127 0.59 -0.32 -7.22
CA GLU A 127 1.84 -1.08 -7.32
C GLU A 127 2.59 -0.73 -8.62
N HIS A 128 1.90 -0.66 -9.75
CA HIS A 128 2.50 -0.22 -11.03
C HIS A 128 3.04 1.21 -10.95
N LEU A 129 2.29 2.13 -10.33
CA LEU A 129 2.71 3.51 -10.22
C LEU A 129 3.97 3.67 -9.37
N VAL A 130 4.08 2.92 -8.26
CA VAL A 130 5.28 2.93 -7.41
C VAL A 130 6.44 2.23 -8.10
N SER A 131 6.23 1.07 -8.73
CA SER A 131 7.30 0.31 -9.38
C SER A 131 7.89 1.02 -10.60
N ARG A 132 7.10 1.88 -11.27
CA ARG A 132 7.55 2.76 -12.37
C ARG A 132 8.14 4.09 -11.88
N GLY A 133 8.20 4.33 -10.57
CA GLY A 133 8.69 5.58 -9.99
C GLY A 133 7.80 6.80 -10.25
N LEU A 134 6.54 6.60 -10.69
CA LEU A 134 5.60 7.68 -10.98
C LEU A 134 5.06 8.32 -9.69
N ILE A 135 4.96 7.56 -8.60
CA ILE A 135 4.62 8.07 -7.27
C ILE A 135 5.49 7.45 -6.19
N LYS A 136 5.65 8.17 -5.08
CA LYS A 136 6.30 7.64 -3.87
C LYS A 136 5.29 6.84 -3.02
N PRO A 137 5.73 5.80 -2.28
CA PRO A 137 4.85 5.02 -1.40
C PRO A 137 4.01 5.87 -0.44
N ARG A 138 4.60 6.92 0.13
CA ARG A 138 3.90 7.87 1.01
C ARG A 138 2.72 8.59 0.34
N HIS A 139 2.84 8.92 -0.95
CA HIS A 139 1.76 9.57 -1.69
C HIS A 139 0.63 8.56 -1.93
N LEU A 140 0.99 7.34 -2.34
CA LEU A 140 0.02 6.25 -2.49
C LEU A 140 -0.73 5.98 -1.18
N ALA A 141 -0.02 5.92 -0.05
CA ALA A 141 -0.62 5.68 1.26
C ALA A 141 -1.58 6.80 1.68
N GLY A 142 -1.22 8.08 1.47
CA GLY A 142 -2.14 9.19 1.73
C GLY A 142 -3.44 9.10 0.94
N VAL A 143 -3.36 8.70 -0.34
CA VAL A 143 -4.55 8.51 -1.19
C VAL A 143 -5.36 7.29 -0.74
N LEU A 144 -4.71 6.17 -0.42
CA LEU A 144 -5.38 4.96 0.10
C LEU A 144 -6.10 5.25 1.43
N GLN A 145 -5.49 6.06 2.30
CA GLN A 145 -6.11 6.51 3.53
C GLN A 145 -7.39 7.32 3.24
N LEU A 146 -7.33 8.29 2.33
CA LEU A 146 -8.50 9.07 1.92
C LEU A 146 -9.58 8.19 1.29
N GLN A 147 -9.21 7.28 0.40
CA GLN A 147 -10.12 6.35 -0.25
C GLN A 147 -10.86 5.49 0.78
N SER A 148 -10.13 4.90 1.72
CA SER A 148 -10.73 4.04 2.74
C SER A 148 -11.64 4.82 3.68
N TRP A 149 -11.26 6.05 4.05
CA TRP A 149 -12.13 6.95 4.80
C TRP A 149 -13.42 7.25 4.03
N LEU A 150 -13.35 7.66 2.76
CA LEU A 150 -14.53 7.95 1.93
C LEU A 150 -15.45 6.73 1.80
N ARG A 151 -14.88 5.54 1.58
CA ARG A 151 -15.66 4.29 1.49
C ARG A 151 -16.31 3.91 2.81
N SER A 152 -15.67 4.17 3.94
CA SER A 152 -16.28 3.96 5.26
C SER A 152 -17.51 4.83 5.49
N GLN A 153 -17.63 5.96 4.77
CA GLN A 153 -18.78 6.86 4.77
C GLN A 153 -19.81 6.53 3.67
N GLY A 154 -19.62 5.42 2.93
CA GLY A 154 -20.53 5.00 1.86
C GLY A 154 -20.24 5.59 0.47
N TYR A 155 -19.17 6.37 0.31
CA TYR A 155 -18.80 6.91 -1.00
C TYR A 155 -17.97 5.91 -1.82
N ALA A 156 -18.45 5.58 -3.01
CA ALA A 156 -17.70 4.77 -3.97
C ALA A 156 -16.72 5.66 -4.76
N VAL A 157 -15.43 5.59 -4.41
CA VAL A 157 -14.37 6.36 -5.08
C VAL A 157 -13.28 5.47 -5.66
N GLN A 158 -12.84 5.80 -6.87
CA GLN A 158 -11.78 5.11 -7.60
C GLN A 158 -10.41 5.68 -7.24
N LEU A 159 -9.40 4.79 -7.13
CA LEU A 159 -8.05 5.19 -6.74
C LEU A 159 -7.41 6.12 -7.78
N GLY A 160 -7.57 5.79 -9.07
CA GLY A 160 -7.05 6.59 -10.18
C GLY A 160 -7.56 8.03 -10.17
N THR A 161 -8.87 8.21 -9.96
CA THR A 161 -9.48 9.55 -9.86
C THR A 161 -8.88 10.37 -8.72
N LEU A 162 -8.71 9.79 -7.54
CA LEU A 162 -8.12 10.50 -6.39
C LEU A 162 -6.65 10.88 -6.64
N LEU A 163 -5.87 10.00 -7.28
CA LEU A 163 -4.47 10.29 -7.63
C LEU A 163 -4.36 11.47 -8.60
N VAL A 164 -5.24 11.55 -9.60
CA VAL A 164 -5.28 12.65 -10.57
C VAL A 164 -5.73 13.95 -9.88
N GLN A 165 -6.78 13.89 -9.07
CA GLN A 165 -7.30 15.07 -8.34
C GLN A 165 -6.27 15.68 -7.39
N GLN A 166 -5.38 14.88 -6.81
CA GLN A 166 -4.29 15.35 -5.96
C GLN A 166 -3.03 15.78 -6.74
N ASN A 167 -3.10 15.84 -8.08
CA ASN A 167 -1.97 16.14 -8.96
C ASN A 167 -0.75 15.22 -8.75
N LEU A 168 -0.98 13.99 -8.30
CA LEU A 168 0.10 13.02 -8.07
C LEU A 168 0.48 12.28 -9.35
N VAL A 169 -0.47 12.12 -10.27
CA VAL A 169 -0.28 11.47 -11.57
C VAL A 169 -1.12 12.15 -12.64
N HIS A 170 -0.68 12.09 -13.88
CA HIS A 170 -1.51 12.45 -15.03
C HIS A 170 -2.48 11.32 -15.40
N MET A 171 -3.66 11.67 -15.89
CA MET A 171 -4.69 10.70 -16.31
C MET A 171 -4.15 9.68 -17.32
N ARG A 172 -3.33 10.14 -18.28
CA ARG A 172 -2.69 9.26 -19.29
C ARG A 172 -1.97 8.06 -18.68
N HIS A 173 -1.26 8.24 -17.56
CA HIS A 173 -0.51 7.15 -16.93
C HIS A 173 -1.45 6.10 -16.31
N VAL A 174 -2.60 6.54 -15.79
CA VAL A 174 -3.63 5.65 -15.25
C VAL A 174 -4.26 4.85 -16.37
N GLU A 175 -4.63 5.51 -17.47
CA GLU A 175 -5.24 4.88 -18.65
C GLU A 175 -4.30 3.85 -19.28
N GLU A 176 -3.02 4.20 -19.45
CA GLU A 176 -1.99 3.29 -19.97
C GLU A 176 -1.86 2.01 -19.13
N ILE A 177 -1.82 2.13 -17.80
CA ILE A 177 -1.72 0.97 -16.90
C ILE A 177 -2.99 0.11 -16.99
N VAL A 178 -4.17 0.74 -16.96
CA VAL A 178 -5.45 0.03 -17.02
C VAL A 178 -5.62 -0.68 -18.36
N ALA A 179 -5.21 -0.06 -19.47
CA ALA A 179 -5.25 -0.67 -20.79
C ALA A 179 -4.34 -1.90 -20.89
N GLN A 180 -3.10 -1.81 -20.39
CA GLN A 180 -2.15 -2.91 -20.39
C GLN A 180 -2.65 -4.12 -19.59
N GLU A 181 -3.23 -3.90 -18.41
CA GLU A 181 -3.75 -4.97 -17.57
C GLU A 181 -5.00 -5.64 -18.19
N ARG A 182 -5.83 -4.88 -18.92
CA ARG A 182 -6.95 -5.48 -19.68
C ARG A 182 -6.47 -6.40 -20.80
N SER A 183 -5.41 -6.02 -21.51
CA SER A 183 -4.85 -6.87 -22.57
C SER A 183 -4.28 -8.18 -22.04
N ARG A 184 -3.64 -8.16 -20.86
CA ARG A 184 -3.10 -9.37 -20.21
C ARG A 184 -4.15 -10.37 -19.72
N GLN A 185 -5.38 -9.93 -19.48
CA GLN A 185 -6.46 -10.81 -19.00
C GLN A 185 -7.17 -11.58 -20.13
N VAL A 186 -6.89 -11.26 -21.39
CA VAL A 186 -7.53 -11.87 -22.57
C VAL A 186 -6.66 -12.97 -23.20
N GLU A 187 -5.39 -13.05 -22.82
CA GLU A 187 -4.44 -14.12 -23.20
C GLU A 187 -4.51 -15.32 -22.24
#